data_AF-A0A846RP82-F1
#
_entry.id   AF-A0A846RP82-F1
#
_cell.length_a   1.000
_cell.length_b   1.000
_cell.length_c   1.000
_cell.angle_alpha   90.00
_cell.angle_beta   90.00
_cell.angle_gamma   90.00
#
_symmetry.space_group_name_H-M   'P 1'
#
loop_
_entity.id
_entity.type
_entity.pdbx_description
1 polymer ?
#
loop_
_entity_poly.entity_id
_entity_poly.type
_entity_poly.pdbx_seq_one_letter_code
_entity_poly.pdbx_strand_id
1 'polypeptide(L)'
;MNFVDVLVPSSLEYSLFKIRFLTVYQVLRSLQMLRAERSSDLSAESLAAIAGIVDTTEAQMNVDPSAKPFRNTLMHYGPDRRINLSQVDEDDLIGSLVPLCYNGLAAGDLAAKLDVCITQTAAGLNTWAQSQLRQ
;
A
#
# COMPACT_ATOMS: atom_id res chain seq x y z
N MET A 1 -18.33 3.61 -5.44
CA MET A 1 -17.70 4.58 -6.36
C MET A 1 -16.67 5.33 -5.53
N ASN A 2 -15.39 5.02 -5.73
CA ASN A 2 -14.30 5.61 -4.93
C ASN A 2 -13.91 6.93 -5.61
N PHE A 3 -13.52 7.95 -4.84
CA PHE A 3 -13.19 9.29 -5.39
C PHE A 3 -12.00 9.26 -6.36
N VAL A 4 -11.25 8.16 -6.35
CA VAL A 4 -10.09 7.87 -7.19
C VAL A 4 -10.50 7.59 -8.65
N ASP A 5 -11.76 7.25 -8.94
CA ASP A 5 -12.17 6.70 -10.24
C ASP A 5 -12.43 7.76 -11.35
N VAL A 6 -12.28 9.07 -11.10
CA VAL A 6 -12.80 10.14 -12.00
C VAL A 6 -11.74 10.88 -12.85
N LEU A 7 -10.43 10.70 -12.63
CA LEU A 7 -9.42 11.61 -13.19
C LEU A 7 -8.30 10.92 -13.98
N VAL A 8 -8.42 10.92 -15.34
CA VAL A 8 -7.38 10.78 -16.43
C VAL A 8 -7.50 9.50 -17.33
N PRO A 9 -6.86 9.34 -18.52
CA PRO A 9 -6.64 8.02 -19.20
C PRO A 9 -5.14 7.71 -19.54
N SER A 10 -4.80 6.42 -19.74
CA SER A 10 -3.49 5.74 -19.96
C SER A 10 -2.35 6.03 -18.98
N SER A 11 -1.93 7.30 -18.87
CA SER A 11 -1.22 7.84 -17.68
C SER A 11 -2.05 7.73 -16.40
N LEU A 12 -3.36 7.54 -16.56
CA LEU A 12 -4.31 7.26 -15.50
C LEU A 12 -3.98 6.00 -14.76
N GLU A 13 -3.84 4.88 -15.46
CA GLU A 13 -3.80 3.58 -14.79
C GLU A 13 -2.57 3.51 -13.89
N TYR A 14 -1.44 4.03 -14.37
CA TYR A 14 -0.24 4.26 -13.56
C TYR A 14 -0.48 5.23 -12.40
N SER A 15 -1.08 6.40 -12.66
CA SER A 15 -1.32 7.41 -11.62
C SER A 15 -2.28 6.93 -10.54
N LEU A 16 -3.37 6.25 -10.93
CA LEU A 16 -4.33 5.62 -10.03
C LEU A 16 -3.65 4.51 -9.24
N PHE A 17 -2.96 3.59 -9.90
CA PHE A 17 -2.22 2.53 -9.22
C PHE A 17 -1.29 3.13 -8.17
N LYS A 18 -0.50 4.14 -8.55
CA LYS A 18 0.44 4.84 -7.68
C LYS A 18 -0.25 5.54 -6.53
N ILE A 19 -1.33 6.30 -6.76
CA ILE A 19 -2.11 6.94 -5.70
C ILE A 19 -2.63 5.88 -4.74
N ARG A 20 -3.30 4.85 -5.25
CA ARG A 20 -3.88 3.76 -4.46
C ARG A 20 -2.83 3.06 -3.60
N PHE A 21 -1.72 2.68 -4.23
CA PHE A 21 -0.60 2.00 -3.57
C PHE A 21 0.02 2.88 -2.49
N LEU A 22 0.40 4.11 -2.83
CA LEU A 22 1.08 5.01 -1.90
C LEU A 22 0.15 5.44 -0.76
N THR A 23 -1.13 5.70 -1.02
CA THR A 23 -2.10 6.04 0.02
C THR A 23 -2.22 4.92 1.04
N VAL A 24 -2.46 3.67 0.62
CA VAL A 24 -2.60 2.57 1.57
C VAL A 24 -1.27 2.28 2.28
N TYR A 25 -0.15 2.36 1.57
CA TYR A 25 1.19 2.23 2.16
C TYR A 25 1.41 3.25 3.30
N GLN A 26 1.08 4.52 3.09
CA GLN A 26 1.27 5.56 4.11
C GLN A 26 0.35 5.36 5.31
N VAL A 27 -0.90 4.94 5.08
CA VAL A 27 -1.82 4.57 6.17
C VAL A 27 -1.25 3.42 6.99
N LEU A 28 -0.85 2.32 6.35
CA LEU A 28 -0.30 1.15 7.04
C LEU A 28 0.98 1.48 7.81
N ARG A 29 1.91 2.24 7.22
CA ARG A 29 3.14 2.67 7.92
C ARG A 29 2.83 3.55 9.11
N SER A 30 1.87 4.46 8.99
CA SER A 30 1.46 5.33 10.11
C SER A 30 0.87 4.51 11.25
N LEU A 31 0.04 3.50 10.95
CA LEU A 31 -0.52 2.59 11.95
C LEU A 31 0.55 1.70 12.60
N GLN A 32 1.51 1.18 11.82
CA GLN A 32 2.64 0.44 12.36
C GLN A 32 3.47 1.30 13.32
N MET A 33 3.75 2.54 12.95
CA MET A 33 4.47 3.50 13.81
C MET A 33 3.67 3.85 15.06
N LEU A 34 2.36 4.12 14.91
CA LEU A 34 1.47 4.39 16.04
C LEU A 34 1.48 3.23 17.04
N ARG A 35 1.37 1.98 16.56
CA ARG A 35 1.45 0.79 17.40
C ARG A 35 2.82 0.62 18.06
N ALA A 36 3.91 0.85 17.32
CA ALA A 36 5.26 0.60 17.82
C ALA A 36 5.74 1.68 18.81
N GLU A 37 5.40 2.94 18.58
CA GLU A 37 5.95 4.08 19.31
C GLU A 37 5.02 4.58 20.42
N ARG A 38 3.71 4.29 20.33
CA ARG A 38 2.68 4.81 21.25
C ARG A 38 1.86 3.71 21.90
N SER A 39 2.35 2.48 21.96
CA SER A 39 1.58 1.36 22.52
C SER A 39 1.11 1.59 23.96
N SER A 40 1.88 2.31 24.78
CA SER A 40 1.50 2.67 26.17
C SER A 40 0.32 3.63 26.25
N ASP A 41 0.10 4.40 25.19
CA ASP A 41 -0.90 5.47 25.13
C ASP A 41 -2.20 4.97 24.47
N LEU A 42 -2.22 3.71 23.99
CA LEU A 42 -3.34 3.11 23.29
C LEU A 42 -4.10 2.13 24.19
N SER A 43 -5.42 2.11 24.07
CA SER A 43 -6.25 1.07 24.68
C SER A 43 -5.95 -0.30 24.04
N ALA A 44 -6.22 -1.37 24.79
CA ALA A 44 -6.10 -2.73 24.27
C ALA A 44 -6.96 -2.96 23.01
N GLU A 45 -8.13 -2.29 22.95
CA GLU A 45 -9.01 -2.32 21.79
C GLU A 45 -8.38 -1.66 20.56
N SER A 46 -7.79 -0.46 20.72
CA SER A 46 -7.08 0.22 19.63
C SER A 46 -5.87 -0.57 19.16
N LEU A 47 -5.13 -1.20 20.08
CA LEU A 47 -4.01 -2.09 19.72
C LEU A 47 -4.48 -3.29 18.89
N ALA A 48 -5.58 -3.93 19.29
CA ALA A 48 -6.17 -5.05 18.57
C ALA A 48 -6.70 -4.63 17.19
N ALA A 49 -7.35 -3.45 17.10
CA ALA A 49 -7.83 -2.90 15.84
C ALA A 49 -6.68 -2.61 14.87
N ILE A 50 -5.61 -1.96 15.34
CA ILE A 50 -4.43 -1.70 14.52
C ILE A 50 -3.79 -3.02 14.06
N ALA A 51 -3.64 -4.01 14.96
CA ALA A 51 -3.10 -5.32 14.59
C ALA A 51 -3.93 -6.01 13.51
N GLY A 52 -5.26 -5.99 13.63
CA GLY A 52 -6.17 -6.55 12.62
C GLY A 52 -6.08 -5.86 11.24
N ILE A 53 -5.58 -4.62 11.18
CA ILE A 53 -5.34 -3.90 9.93
C ILE A 53 -3.94 -4.21 9.37
N VAL A 54 -2.89 -4.10 10.20
CA VAL A 54 -1.51 -4.09 9.70
C VAL A 54 -0.90 -5.48 9.57
N ASP A 55 -1.43 -6.49 10.26
CA ASP A 55 -0.86 -7.85 10.26
C ASP A 55 -1.48 -8.78 9.19
N THR A 56 -2.32 -8.26 8.30
CA THR A 56 -2.84 -9.03 7.15
C THR A 56 -1.74 -9.30 6.13
N THR A 57 -1.85 -10.41 5.38
CA THR A 57 -0.87 -10.79 4.35
C THR A 57 -0.68 -9.68 3.31
N GLU A 58 -1.77 -9.06 2.86
CA GLU A 58 -1.74 -8.00 1.85
C GLU A 58 -1.13 -6.70 2.41
N ALA A 59 -1.41 -6.36 3.67
CA ALA A 59 -0.81 -5.21 4.33
C ALA A 59 0.72 -5.39 4.48
N GLN A 60 1.16 -6.58 4.90
CA GLN A 60 2.57 -6.92 5.05
C GLN A 60 3.32 -6.87 3.71
N MET A 61 2.69 -7.34 2.62
CA MET A 61 3.27 -7.23 1.28
C MET A 61 3.52 -5.77 0.88
N ASN A 62 2.58 -4.85 1.14
CA ASN A 62 2.71 -3.44 0.76
C ASN A 62 3.83 -2.71 1.53
N VAL A 63 4.05 -3.08 2.79
CA VAL A 63 5.05 -2.45 3.67
C VAL A 63 6.38 -3.22 3.76
N ASP A 64 6.49 -4.38 3.11
CA ASP A 64 7.70 -5.21 3.14
C ASP A 64 8.95 -4.38 2.77
N PRO A 65 9.99 -4.32 3.62
CA PRO A 65 11.24 -3.65 3.30
C PRO A 65 11.87 -4.08 1.96
N SER A 66 11.66 -5.32 1.51
CA SER A 66 12.16 -5.83 0.23
C SER A 66 11.61 -5.04 -0.97
N ALA A 67 10.35 -4.61 -0.90
CA ALA A 67 9.68 -3.81 -1.92
C ALA A 67 10.04 -2.31 -1.89
N LYS A 68 11.05 -1.91 -1.10
CA LYS A 68 11.54 -0.51 -1.05
C LYS A 68 11.94 0.06 -2.42
N PRO A 69 12.62 -0.66 -3.33
CA PRO A 69 12.94 -0.14 -4.66
C PRO A 69 11.70 0.28 -5.46
N PHE A 70 10.65 -0.55 -5.40
CA PHE A 70 9.35 -0.25 -6.01
C PHE A 70 8.75 1.03 -5.46
N ARG A 71 8.64 1.12 -4.13
CA ARG A 71 8.05 2.29 -3.45
C ARG A 71 8.81 3.58 -3.72
N ASN A 72 10.14 3.52 -3.71
CA ASN A 72 10.98 4.68 -3.99
C ASN A 72 10.78 5.19 -5.42
N THR A 73 10.71 4.26 -6.38
CA THR A 73 10.43 4.56 -7.79
C THR A 73 9.06 5.23 -7.94
N LEU A 74 8.06 4.73 -7.22
CA LEU A 74 6.74 5.36 -7.19
C LEU A 74 6.74 6.73 -6.48
N MET A 75 7.52 6.96 -5.42
CA MET A 75 7.52 8.23 -4.67
C MET A 75 8.27 9.40 -5.34
N HIS A 76 8.61 9.31 -6.63
CA HIS A 76 9.29 10.36 -7.42
C HIS A 76 10.78 10.58 -7.11
N TYR A 77 11.51 9.58 -6.58
CA TYR A 77 12.96 9.67 -6.44
C TYR A 77 13.74 9.36 -7.73
N GLY A 78 13.03 9.28 -8.87
CA GLY A 78 13.51 8.57 -10.04
C GLY A 78 13.57 7.05 -9.76
N PRO A 79 14.00 6.26 -10.74
CA PRO A 79 14.16 4.82 -10.54
C PRO A 79 15.19 4.54 -9.44
N ASP A 80 14.85 3.69 -8.48
CA ASP A 80 15.79 3.29 -7.43
C ASP A 80 17.03 2.62 -8.05
N ARG A 81 18.22 2.99 -7.59
CA ARG A 81 19.51 2.49 -8.15
C ARG A 81 19.66 0.96 -8.10
N ARG A 82 18.84 0.28 -7.30
CA ARG A 82 18.81 -1.20 -7.21
C ARG A 82 18.04 -1.85 -8.37
N ILE A 83 17.32 -1.07 -9.17
CA ILE A 83 16.58 -1.57 -10.33
C ILE A 83 17.48 -1.50 -11.57
N ASN A 84 17.56 -2.60 -12.31
CA ASN A 84 18.20 -2.61 -13.60
C ASN A 84 17.29 -1.95 -14.64
N LEU A 85 17.55 -0.69 -14.96
CA LEU A 85 16.70 0.10 -15.87
C LEU A 85 16.67 -0.40 -17.31
N SER A 86 17.63 -1.22 -17.72
CA SER A 86 17.58 -1.87 -19.04
C SER A 86 16.44 -2.90 -19.16
N GLN A 87 15.81 -3.29 -18.05
CA GLN A 87 14.69 -4.23 -17.99
C GLN A 87 13.36 -3.53 -17.72
N VAL A 88 13.35 -2.20 -17.61
CA VAL A 88 12.15 -1.41 -17.37
C VAL A 88 11.61 -0.95 -18.72
N ASP A 89 10.34 -1.25 -18.97
CA ASP A 89 9.59 -0.75 -20.11
C ASP A 89 8.91 0.56 -19.70
N GLU A 90 9.20 1.67 -20.38
CA GLU A 90 8.60 2.97 -20.08
C GLU A 90 7.11 3.02 -20.48
N ASP A 91 6.71 2.25 -21.49
CA ASP A 91 5.33 2.16 -21.97
C ASP A 91 4.48 1.23 -21.08
N ASP A 92 5.12 0.31 -20.34
CA ASP A 92 4.50 -0.57 -19.33
C ASP A 92 5.30 -0.57 -18.02
N LEU A 93 5.34 0.59 -17.37
CA LEU A 93 6.16 0.78 -16.17
C LEU A 93 5.75 -0.17 -15.03
N ILE A 94 4.45 -0.37 -14.79
CA ILE A 94 4.00 -1.25 -13.70
C ILE A 94 4.21 -2.73 -14.07
N GLY A 95 3.88 -3.14 -15.30
CA GLY A 95 4.05 -4.51 -15.76
C GLY A 95 5.52 -4.96 -15.77
N SER A 96 6.45 -4.05 -16.06
CA SER A 96 7.89 -4.35 -16.02
C SER A 96 8.50 -4.21 -14.61
N LEU A 97 8.09 -3.22 -13.82
CA LEU A 97 8.67 -2.93 -12.51
C LEU A 97 8.24 -3.92 -11.42
N VAL A 98 6.99 -4.39 -11.45
CA VAL A 98 6.45 -5.29 -10.41
C VAL A 98 7.21 -6.62 -10.38
N PRO A 99 7.38 -7.35 -11.50
CA PRO A 99 8.14 -8.60 -11.50
C PRO A 99 9.58 -8.43 -10.99
N LEU A 100 10.24 -7.31 -11.32
CA LEU A 100 11.59 -7.01 -10.87
C LEU A 100 11.69 -6.78 -9.35
N CYS A 101 10.65 -6.20 -8.74
CA CYS A 101 10.66 -5.84 -7.32
C CYS A 101 10.00 -6.88 -6.41
N TYR A 102 9.17 -7.76 -6.95
CA TYR A 102 8.36 -8.74 -6.21
C TYR A 102 8.63 -10.19 -6.67
N ASN A 103 9.87 -10.50 -7.05
CA ASN A 103 10.32 -11.86 -7.38
C ASN A 103 9.45 -12.57 -8.43
N GLY A 104 9.11 -11.86 -9.51
CA GLY A 104 8.33 -12.41 -10.63
C GLY A 104 6.81 -12.35 -10.46
N LEU A 105 6.29 -11.72 -9.40
CA LEU A 105 4.86 -11.46 -9.26
C LEU A 105 4.33 -10.68 -10.47
N ALA A 106 3.19 -11.08 -11.02
CA ALA A 106 2.56 -10.33 -12.11
C ALA A 106 1.94 -9.03 -11.59
N ALA A 107 1.99 -7.97 -12.38
CA ALA A 107 1.37 -6.69 -12.03
C ALA A 107 -0.13 -6.81 -11.71
N GLY A 108 -0.87 -7.64 -12.45
CA GLY A 108 -2.27 -7.92 -12.19
C GLY A 108 -2.52 -8.57 -10.82
N ASP A 109 -1.65 -9.47 -10.39
CA ASP A 109 -1.75 -10.11 -9.07
C ASP A 109 -1.45 -9.10 -7.95
N LEU A 110 -0.47 -8.22 -8.15
CA LEU A 110 -0.19 -7.14 -7.21
C LEU A 110 -1.39 -6.18 -7.11
N ALA A 111 -2.00 -5.82 -8.24
CA ALA A 111 -3.17 -4.97 -8.27
C ALA A 111 -4.37 -5.60 -7.52
N ALA A 112 -4.63 -6.89 -7.74
CA ALA A 112 -5.68 -7.61 -7.01
C ALA A 112 -5.41 -7.66 -5.49
N LYS A 113 -4.16 -7.90 -5.08
CA LYS A 113 -3.76 -7.88 -3.66
C LYS A 113 -3.87 -6.48 -3.06
N LEU A 114 -3.55 -5.44 -3.83
CA LEU A 114 -3.73 -4.05 -3.43
C LEU A 114 -5.22 -3.72 -3.21
N ASP A 115 -6.13 -4.20 -4.07
CA ASP A 115 -7.57 -4.01 -3.92
C ASP A 115 -8.10 -4.63 -2.62
N VAL A 116 -7.64 -5.85 -2.32
CA VAL A 116 -7.95 -6.54 -1.06
C VAL A 116 -7.40 -5.75 0.13
N CYS A 117 -6.14 -5.31 0.05
CA CYS A 117 -5.51 -4.51 1.10
C CYS A 117 -6.28 -3.23 1.40
N ILE A 118 -6.72 -2.50 0.36
CA ILE A 118 -7.48 -1.25 0.51
C ILE A 118 -8.82 -1.54 1.18
N THR A 119 -9.52 -2.58 0.72
CA THR A 119 -10.83 -2.98 1.28
C THR A 119 -10.70 -3.33 2.77
N GLN A 120 -9.73 -4.17 3.13
CA GLN A 120 -9.48 -4.58 4.51
C GLN A 120 -9.08 -3.40 5.39
N THR A 121 -8.18 -2.53 4.90
CA THR A 121 -7.73 -1.35 5.65
C THR A 121 -8.88 -0.39 5.90
N ALA A 122 -9.69 -0.09 4.88
CA ALA A 122 -10.84 0.78 5.02
C ALA A 122 -11.89 0.19 5.97
N ALA A 123 -12.19 -1.11 5.85
CA ALA A 123 -13.11 -1.79 6.75
C ALA A 123 -12.62 -1.74 8.21
N GLY A 124 -11.35 -2.07 8.46
CA GLY A 124 -10.77 -2.04 9.80
C GLY A 124 -10.78 -0.65 10.42
N LEU A 125 -10.42 0.39 9.66
CA LEU A 125 -10.49 1.79 10.11
C LEU A 125 -11.93 2.21 10.44
N ASN A 126 -12.91 1.83 9.61
CA ASN A 126 -14.32 2.14 9.84
C ASN A 126 -14.84 1.44 11.10
N THR A 127 -14.52 0.16 11.28
CA THR A 127 -14.89 -0.60 12.49
C THR A 127 -14.28 0.02 13.74
N TRP A 128 -13.00 0.38 13.69
CA TRP A 128 -12.34 1.05 14.81
C TRP A 128 -12.98 2.40 15.13
N ALA A 129 -13.23 3.24 14.13
CA ALA A 129 -13.87 4.54 14.32
C ALA A 129 -15.28 4.40 14.95
N GLN A 130 -16.07 3.42 14.52
CA GLN A 130 -17.39 3.15 15.07
C GLN A 130 -17.36 2.64 16.52
N SER A 131 -16.28 1.99 16.94
CA SER A 131 -16.16 1.49 18.31
C SER A 131 -15.87 2.62 19.30
N GLN A 132 -15.12 3.64 18.88
CA GLN A 132 -14.83 4.83 19.69
C GLN A 132 -16.07 5.71 19.93
N LEU A 133 -17.06 5.69 19.03
CA LEU A 133 -18.31 6.46 19.18
C LEU A 133 -19.30 5.85 20.19
N ARG A 134 -19.06 4.60 20.63
CA ARG A 134 -19.93 3.89 21.58
C ARG A 134 -19.39 3.90 23.01
N GLN A 135 -18.23 4.51 23.23
CA GLN A 135 -17.62 4.75 24.55
C GLN A 135 -18.00 6.14 25.06
#